data_AF-A0A8C8LUJ4-F1
#
_entry.id   AF-A0A8C8LUJ4-F1
#
_cell.length_a   1.000
_cell.length_b   1.000
_cell.length_c   1.000
_cell.angle_alpha   90.00
_cell.angle_beta   90.00
_cell.angle_gamma   90.00
#
_symmetry.space_group_name_H-M   'P 1'
#
loop_
_entity.id
_entity.type
_entity.pdbx_description
1 polymer ?
#
loop_
_entity_poly.entity_id
_entity_poly.type
_entity_poly.pdbx_seq_one_letter_code
_entity_poly.pdbx_strand_id
1 'polypeptide(L)'
;MKTFPTSAVWCFGILFISVSLITTGSSDVVGPADPVVALAGDDVILPCSLKPSVSAEDMVVKWTGLYLKTKNVHLYRDGRDSNKDQSPSYKGRTSMFHEELKNGIVSLKLNIVTLSDAGSYRCFIPTLTSQVKETTVQLFVGVVSQPVISIGGTKGWGVVLKCESGGWFPKPEMEWLDSSGTILPADGAPEIYRDSEDLYAVRRHVTVNKTDTNRFTCRVQQPEINHLKETKIHVSDDMFPKSQVGLIIGLSILLAVVVLVASAGVYKWRKHVIEKRFRTMKMFHELLERHSQIMFVDIHKDDLIQSVTMVIPIAFYLIHSDGYSEIHAATTRKDQMTLLYQALEEAEDSMVKSDFYRILLDLEPDVVNHPGRPKDSDEEDLYLDELVQNLPGQLEKIRKHRDDLKEKLRKAEETIKSLSTSSGGQHETQTPSQNESEIEEMEIKSLPGPGRKSAPEMESLLDELEMGGRVTLDNNYML
;
A
#
# COMPACT_ATOMS: atom_id res chain seq x y z
N MET A 1 119.44 24.31 -3.92
CA MET A 1 118.64 23.09 -3.66
C MET A 1 117.43 23.49 -2.82
N LYS A 2 116.24 23.54 -3.42
CA LYS A 2 114.99 23.82 -2.70
C LYS A 2 114.28 22.49 -2.47
N THR A 3 114.15 22.10 -1.21
CA THR A 3 113.43 20.92 -0.75
C THR A 3 111.94 21.13 -0.98
N PHE A 4 111.35 20.33 -1.86
CA PHE A 4 109.89 20.25 -1.99
C PHE A 4 109.31 19.45 -0.82
N PRO A 5 108.16 19.87 -0.24
CA PRO A 5 107.58 19.21 0.92
C PRO A 5 107.00 17.85 0.51
N THR A 6 107.52 16.79 1.10
CA THR A 6 107.13 15.38 0.89
C THR A 6 105.69 15.06 1.34
N SER A 7 104.98 15.99 1.98
CA SER A 7 103.59 15.80 2.43
C SER A 7 102.55 15.88 1.30
N ALA A 8 102.83 16.65 0.23
CA ALA A 8 101.88 16.79 -0.88
C ALA A 8 101.76 15.48 -1.69
N VAL A 9 102.86 14.75 -1.86
CA VAL A 9 102.92 13.49 -2.63
C VAL A 9 102.11 12.38 -1.95
N TRP A 10 102.08 12.35 -0.62
CA TRP A 10 101.30 11.39 0.15
C TRP A 10 99.80 11.69 0.11
N CYS A 11 99.41 12.97 0.13
CA CYS A 11 98.01 13.36 -0.04
C CYS A 11 97.49 13.01 -1.46
N PHE A 12 98.27 13.24 -2.52
CA PHE A 12 97.86 12.87 -3.88
C PHE A 12 97.78 11.36 -4.09
N GLY A 13 98.67 10.57 -3.47
CA GLY A 13 98.62 9.11 -3.49
C GLY A 13 97.39 8.52 -2.78
N ILE A 14 97.02 9.06 -1.62
CA ILE A 14 95.80 8.65 -0.89
C ILE A 14 94.54 9.11 -1.62
N LEU A 15 94.56 10.29 -2.25
CA LEU A 15 93.45 10.79 -3.08
C LEU A 15 93.28 9.96 -4.36
N PHE A 16 94.37 9.50 -4.98
CA PHE A 16 94.30 8.58 -6.13
C PHE A 16 93.84 7.17 -5.76
N ILE A 17 94.21 6.64 -4.58
CA ILE A 17 93.72 5.33 -4.11
C ILE A 17 92.23 5.42 -3.70
N SER A 18 91.79 6.55 -3.15
CA SER A 18 90.36 6.79 -2.85
C SER A 18 89.52 7.10 -4.09
N VAL A 19 90.09 7.73 -5.13
CA VAL A 19 89.46 7.93 -6.46
C VAL A 19 89.51 6.66 -7.32
N SER A 20 90.48 5.77 -7.13
CA SER A 20 90.49 4.43 -7.76
C SER A 20 89.49 3.47 -7.11
N LEU A 21 88.96 3.83 -5.93
CA LEU A 21 87.79 3.24 -5.31
C LEU A 21 86.49 3.93 -5.77
N ILE A 22 86.43 4.44 -7.01
CA ILE A 22 85.13 4.63 -7.67
C ILE A 22 84.53 3.23 -7.79
N THR A 23 83.62 2.97 -6.87
CA THR A 23 82.72 1.82 -6.81
C THR A 23 82.35 1.40 -8.22
N THR A 24 82.85 0.26 -8.68
CA THR A 24 82.16 -0.51 -9.71
C THR A 24 80.78 -0.78 -9.14
N GLY A 25 79.79 0.03 -9.53
CA GLY A 25 78.47 0.01 -8.94
C GLY A 25 77.88 -1.38 -9.08
N SER A 26 77.79 -2.13 -7.98
CA SER A 26 77.14 -3.42 -7.98
C SER A 26 75.66 -3.18 -8.24
N SER A 27 75.12 -3.81 -9.29
CA SER A 27 73.69 -3.73 -9.60
C SER A 27 72.95 -4.83 -8.86
N ASP A 28 71.81 -4.49 -8.28
CA ASP A 28 70.95 -5.41 -7.54
C ASP A 28 69.78 -5.88 -8.41
N VAL A 29 69.33 -7.10 -8.19
CA VAL A 29 68.10 -7.60 -8.81
C VAL A 29 66.89 -7.08 -8.04
N VAL A 30 65.99 -6.39 -8.75
CA VAL A 30 64.80 -5.76 -8.19
C VAL A 30 63.56 -6.22 -8.94
N GLY A 31 62.56 -6.66 -8.17
CA GLY A 31 61.23 -7.05 -8.62
C GLY A 31 60.17 -6.01 -8.27
N PRO A 32 58.88 -6.28 -8.54
CA PRO A 32 57.80 -5.40 -8.14
C PRO A 32 57.60 -5.46 -6.61
N ALA A 33 57.12 -4.35 -6.04
CA ALA A 33 56.73 -4.29 -4.64
C ALA A 33 55.37 -4.96 -4.41
N ASP A 34 54.42 -4.71 -5.31
CA ASP A 34 53.09 -5.28 -5.28
C ASP A 34 53.01 -6.58 -6.09
N PRO A 35 52.08 -7.49 -5.73
CA PRO A 35 51.84 -8.68 -6.53
C PRO A 35 51.34 -8.35 -7.94
N VAL A 36 51.73 -9.19 -8.89
CA VAL A 36 51.23 -9.13 -10.28
C VAL A 36 49.90 -9.87 -10.33
N VAL A 37 48.90 -9.25 -10.95
CA VAL A 37 47.56 -9.83 -11.13
C VAL A 37 47.34 -10.11 -12.61
N ALA A 38 46.82 -11.29 -12.94
CA ALA A 38 46.43 -11.67 -14.29
C ALA A 38 45.09 -12.41 -14.29
N LEU A 39 44.37 -12.35 -15.41
CA LEU A 39 43.19 -13.19 -15.62
C LEU A 39 43.61 -14.47 -16.36
N ALA A 40 42.94 -15.58 -16.06
CA ALA A 40 43.14 -16.82 -16.79
C ALA A 40 42.77 -16.61 -18.27
N GLY A 41 43.65 -17.06 -19.17
CA GLY A 41 43.56 -16.86 -20.61
C GLY A 41 44.41 -15.70 -21.14
N ASP A 42 44.76 -14.72 -20.30
CA ASP A 42 45.56 -13.56 -20.70
C ASP A 42 47.07 -13.86 -20.71
N ASP A 43 47.85 -12.99 -21.33
CA ASP A 43 49.31 -12.96 -21.21
C ASP A 43 49.72 -12.04 -20.03
N VAL A 44 50.78 -12.40 -19.31
CA VAL A 44 51.31 -11.59 -18.19
C VAL A 44 52.82 -11.38 -18.30
N ILE A 45 53.30 -10.26 -17.76
CA ILE A 45 54.73 -9.98 -17.60
C ILE A 45 55.06 -10.05 -16.10
N LEU A 46 56.06 -10.86 -15.75
CA LEU A 46 56.64 -10.92 -14.41
C LEU A 46 57.85 -9.98 -14.37
N PRO A 47 57.77 -8.82 -13.70
CA PRO A 47 58.81 -7.81 -13.74
C PRO A 47 60.07 -8.25 -12.98
N CYS A 48 61.23 -8.07 -13.60
CA CYS A 48 62.53 -8.20 -12.95
C CYS A 48 63.54 -7.32 -13.68
N SER A 49 64.39 -6.62 -12.93
CA SER A 49 65.35 -5.66 -13.49
C SER A 49 66.59 -5.50 -12.62
N LEU A 50 67.65 -4.94 -13.19
CA LEU A 50 68.87 -4.56 -12.50
C LEU A 50 68.82 -3.07 -12.11
N LYS A 51 69.19 -2.76 -10.87
CA LYS A 51 69.32 -1.37 -10.37
C LYS A 51 70.68 -1.15 -9.69
N PRO A 52 71.50 -0.16 -10.14
CA PRO A 52 71.33 0.63 -11.36
C PRO A 52 71.30 -0.23 -12.63
N SER A 53 70.75 0.32 -13.73
CA SER A 53 70.62 -0.41 -15.00
C SER A 53 71.98 -0.72 -15.61
N VAL A 54 72.23 -1.99 -15.91
CA VAL A 54 73.40 -2.51 -16.62
C VAL A 54 72.97 -3.61 -17.60
N SER A 55 73.68 -3.78 -18.72
CA SER A 55 73.30 -4.80 -19.71
C SER A 55 73.36 -6.21 -19.11
N ALA A 56 72.31 -6.98 -19.35
CA ALA A 56 72.15 -8.37 -18.95
C ALA A 56 72.29 -9.36 -20.14
N GLU A 57 72.67 -8.89 -21.33
CA GLU A 57 72.74 -9.70 -22.57
C GLU A 57 73.67 -10.91 -22.42
N ASP A 58 74.82 -10.71 -21.78
CA ASP A 58 75.83 -11.75 -21.52
C ASP A 58 75.64 -12.46 -20.16
N MET A 59 74.57 -12.15 -19.43
CA MET A 59 74.30 -12.74 -18.12
C MET A 59 73.45 -14.02 -18.23
N VAL A 60 73.53 -14.86 -17.21
CA VAL A 60 72.60 -15.99 -17.05
C VAL A 60 71.41 -15.52 -16.24
N VAL A 61 70.18 -15.67 -16.76
CA VAL A 61 68.94 -15.35 -16.03
C VAL A 61 68.13 -16.62 -15.83
N LYS A 62 67.75 -16.90 -14.58
CA LYS A 62 66.96 -18.06 -14.21
C LYS A 62 65.64 -17.62 -13.60
N TRP A 63 64.56 -18.12 -14.18
CA TRP A 63 63.22 -18.04 -13.58
C TRP A 63 62.83 -19.43 -13.06
N THR A 64 62.50 -19.50 -11.77
CA THR A 64 62.08 -20.74 -11.12
C THR A 64 60.80 -20.52 -10.32
N GLY A 65 59.94 -21.54 -10.24
CA GLY A 65 58.79 -21.50 -9.35
C GLY A 65 59.26 -21.80 -7.93
N LEU A 66 58.86 -20.97 -6.97
CA LEU A 66 59.05 -21.25 -5.55
C LEU A 66 57.85 -22.09 -5.06
N TYR A 67 58.14 -23.14 -4.29
CA TYR A 67 57.16 -24.03 -3.64
C TYR A 67 56.31 -24.93 -4.55
N LEU A 68 56.16 -24.59 -5.83
CA LEU A 68 55.65 -25.50 -6.84
C LEU A 68 56.76 -26.51 -7.21
N LYS A 69 56.43 -27.78 -7.47
CA LYS A 69 57.41 -28.81 -7.90
C LYS A 69 58.14 -28.45 -9.22
N THR A 70 57.89 -27.28 -9.79
CA THR A 70 58.44 -26.70 -11.02
C THR A 70 59.74 -25.95 -10.74
N LYS A 71 60.86 -26.68 -10.83
CA LYS A 71 62.19 -26.11 -10.57
C LYS A 71 62.68 -25.16 -11.67
N ASN A 72 62.18 -25.28 -12.91
CA ASN A 72 62.65 -24.49 -14.05
C ASN A 72 61.47 -23.94 -14.86
N VAL A 73 61.22 -22.64 -14.74
CA VAL A 73 60.16 -21.92 -15.48
C VAL A 73 60.73 -21.35 -16.79
N HIS A 74 61.91 -20.73 -16.75
CA HIS A 74 62.60 -20.23 -17.93
C HIS A 74 64.10 -20.10 -17.65
N LEU A 75 64.93 -20.31 -18.67
CA LEU A 75 66.39 -20.13 -18.58
C LEU A 75 66.88 -19.35 -19.78
N TYR A 76 67.56 -18.23 -19.53
CA TYR A 76 68.32 -17.50 -20.54
C TYR A 76 69.83 -17.67 -20.26
N ARG A 77 70.57 -18.07 -21.29
CA ARG A 77 72.03 -18.32 -21.21
C ARG A 77 72.61 -18.31 -22.63
N ASP A 78 73.86 -17.84 -22.76
CA ASP A 78 74.62 -17.83 -24.01
C ASP A 78 73.88 -17.08 -25.14
N GLY A 79 73.30 -15.92 -24.81
CA GLY A 79 72.62 -15.07 -25.79
C GLY A 79 71.23 -15.54 -26.24
N ARG A 80 70.64 -16.54 -25.58
CA ARG A 80 69.37 -17.15 -26.03
C ARG A 80 68.55 -17.80 -24.91
N ASP A 81 67.27 -18.02 -25.20
CA ASP A 81 66.38 -18.82 -24.37
C ASP A 81 66.76 -20.31 -24.48
N SER A 82 67.17 -20.91 -23.38
CA SER A 82 67.70 -22.28 -23.29
C SER A 82 66.77 -23.21 -22.51
N ASN A 83 65.58 -23.44 -23.07
CA ASN A 83 64.46 -24.13 -22.41
C ASN A 83 64.45 -25.67 -22.52
N LYS A 84 65.62 -26.32 -22.65
CA LYS A 84 65.70 -27.79 -22.79
C LYS A 84 65.11 -28.54 -21.58
N ASP A 85 65.45 -28.08 -20.38
CA ASP A 85 65.03 -28.68 -19.10
C ASP A 85 63.85 -27.91 -18.46
N GLN A 86 63.08 -27.20 -19.29
CA GLN A 86 61.91 -26.45 -18.85
C GLN A 86 60.78 -27.40 -18.43
N SER A 87 60.09 -27.05 -17.34
CA SER A 87 58.91 -27.80 -16.91
C SER A 87 57.84 -27.84 -18.01
N PRO A 88 57.20 -29.00 -18.27
CA PRO A 88 56.25 -29.17 -19.36
C PRO A 88 55.12 -28.13 -19.40
N SER A 89 54.64 -27.69 -18.23
CA SER A 89 53.56 -26.70 -18.10
C SER A 89 53.88 -25.32 -18.68
N TYR A 90 55.17 -24.99 -18.86
CA TYR A 90 55.62 -23.67 -19.36
C TYR A 90 56.19 -23.72 -20.79
N LYS A 91 56.28 -24.92 -21.40
CA LYS A 91 56.85 -25.09 -22.74
C LYS A 91 56.04 -24.31 -23.77
N GLY A 92 56.74 -23.47 -24.55
CA GLY A 92 56.13 -22.62 -25.58
C GLY A 92 55.29 -21.46 -25.04
N ARG A 93 55.22 -21.29 -23.71
CA ARG A 93 54.44 -20.23 -23.06
C ARG A 93 55.30 -19.10 -22.50
N THR A 94 56.62 -19.27 -22.38
CA THR A 94 57.48 -18.24 -21.79
C THR A 94 58.57 -17.74 -22.72
N SER A 95 58.87 -16.44 -22.62
CA SER A 95 59.92 -15.77 -23.38
C SER A 95 60.48 -14.57 -22.62
N MET A 96 61.75 -14.25 -22.86
CA MET A 96 62.37 -13.01 -22.39
C MET A 96 62.26 -11.91 -23.46
N PHE A 97 62.35 -10.64 -23.04
CA PHE A 97 62.42 -9.49 -23.95
C PHE A 97 63.89 -9.21 -24.31
N HIS A 98 64.38 -9.81 -25.40
CA HIS A 98 65.81 -9.79 -25.75
C HIS A 98 66.31 -8.36 -26.00
N GLU A 99 65.47 -7.53 -26.60
CA GLU A 99 65.73 -6.13 -26.89
C GLU A 99 65.89 -5.24 -25.65
N GLU A 100 65.36 -5.68 -24.49
CA GLU A 100 65.39 -4.95 -23.22
C GLU A 100 66.53 -5.41 -22.29
N LEU A 101 67.22 -6.50 -22.64
CA LEU A 101 68.36 -7.01 -21.86
C LEU A 101 69.49 -5.99 -21.76
N LYS A 102 69.73 -5.21 -22.82
CA LYS A 102 70.72 -4.11 -22.84
C LYS A 102 70.45 -3.03 -21.79
N ASN A 103 69.19 -2.87 -21.38
CA ASN A 103 68.73 -1.93 -20.37
C ASN A 103 68.70 -2.56 -18.95
N GLY A 104 69.12 -3.81 -18.81
CA GLY A 104 69.08 -4.55 -17.55
C GLY A 104 67.68 -5.02 -17.15
N ILE A 105 66.73 -5.04 -18.08
CA ILE A 105 65.38 -5.54 -17.84
C ILE A 105 65.36 -7.01 -18.23
N VAL A 106 65.08 -7.86 -17.25
CA VAL A 106 65.13 -9.32 -17.36
C VAL A 106 63.77 -9.94 -17.04
N SER A 107 62.71 -9.21 -17.41
CA SER A 107 61.32 -9.58 -17.14
C SER A 107 60.88 -10.76 -18.00
N LEU A 108 60.04 -11.64 -17.44
CA LEU A 108 59.55 -12.83 -18.12
C LEU A 108 58.14 -12.58 -18.66
N LYS A 109 57.91 -12.86 -19.95
CA LYS A 109 56.56 -12.99 -20.49
C LYS A 109 56.07 -14.43 -20.27
N LEU A 110 54.84 -14.59 -19.77
CA LEU A 110 54.11 -15.85 -19.67
C LEU A 110 52.78 -15.72 -20.42
N ASN A 111 52.58 -16.55 -21.44
CA ASN A 111 51.41 -16.52 -22.31
C ASN A 111 50.31 -17.48 -21.82
N ILE A 112 49.06 -17.09 -22.05
CA ILE A 112 47.85 -17.89 -21.77
C ILE A 112 47.86 -18.41 -20.33
N VAL A 113 47.80 -17.51 -19.37
CA VAL A 113 47.86 -17.81 -17.93
C VAL A 113 46.73 -18.75 -17.52
N THR A 114 47.02 -19.67 -16.62
CA THR A 114 46.06 -20.61 -16.03
C THR A 114 46.08 -20.45 -14.51
N LEU A 115 45.04 -20.93 -13.82
CA LEU A 115 45.01 -20.94 -12.35
C LEU A 115 46.21 -21.65 -11.72
N SER A 116 46.77 -22.67 -12.41
CA SER A 116 47.93 -23.42 -11.93
C SER A 116 49.25 -22.64 -11.98
N ASP A 117 49.28 -21.52 -12.70
CA ASP A 117 50.45 -20.64 -12.76
C ASP A 117 50.49 -19.64 -11.58
N ALA A 118 49.42 -19.55 -10.77
CA ALA A 118 49.44 -18.71 -9.57
C ALA A 118 50.53 -19.18 -8.59
N GLY A 119 51.27 -18.23 -8.01
CA GLY A 119 52.33 -18.54 -7.06
C GLY A 119 53.50 -17.56 -7.09
N SER A 120 54.56 -17.91 -6.38
CA SER A 120 55.77 -17.10 -6.26
C SER A 120 56.83 -17.57 -7.26
N TYR A 121 57.42 -16.63 -7.99
CA TYR A 121 58.45 -16.87 -8.99
C TYR A 121 59.74 -16.20 -8.56
N ARG A 122 60.86 -16.92 -8.60
CA ARG A 122 62.19 -16.37 -8.34
C ARG A 122 62.88 -16.00 -9.64
N CYS A 123 63.29 -14.75 -9.76
CA CYS A 123 64.20 -14.26 -10.78
C CYS A 123 65.60 -14.24 -10.16
N PHE A 124 66.55 -15.01 -10.71
CA PHE A 124 67.89 -15.16 -10.18
C PHE A 124 68.95 -15.03 -11.27
N ILE A 125 69.95 -14.17 -11.01
CA ILE A 125 71.06 -13.86 -11.93
C ILE A 125 72.37 -14.28 -11.27
N PRO A 126 72.81 -15.56 -11.41
CA PRO A 126 74.00 -16.06 -10.72
C PRO A 126 75.30 -15.36 -11.09
N THR A 127 75.40 -14.84 -12.32
CA THR A 127 76.58 -14.17 -12.87
C THR A 127 76.75 -12.74 -12.36
N LEU A 128 75.75 -12.20 -11.66
CA LEU A 128 75.82 -10.85 -11.10
C LEU A 128 76.86 -10.78 -9.98
N THR A 129 77.62 -9.69 -9.90
CA THR A 129 78.65 -9.49 -8.87
C THR A 129 78.08 -9.04 -7.53
N SER A 130 76.90 -8.43 -7.52
CA SER A 130 76.24 -7.97 -6.28
C SER A 130 75.89 -9.11 -5.32
N GLN A 131 75.70 -8.77 -4.04
CA GLN A 131 75.11 -9.66 -3.04
C GLN A 131 73.63 -9.95 -3.31
N VAL A 132 72.90 -8.99 -3.90
CA VAL A 132 71.47 -9.13 -4.20
C VAL A 132 71.28 -9.63 -5.63
N LYS A 133 71.37 -10.95 -5.80
CA LYS A 133 71.30 -11.63 -7.11
C LYS A 133 69.91 -12.11 -7.50
N GLU A 134 68.92 -11.92 -6.65
CA GLU A 134 67.57 -12.41 -6.88
C GLU A 134 66.49 -11.53 -6.29
N THR A 135 65.29 -11.73 -6.83
CA THR A 135 64.04 -11.20 -6.29
C THR A 135 62.92 -12.22 -6.48
N THR A 136 61.83 -12.03 -5.75
CA THR A 136 60.63 -12.87 -5.85
C THR A 136 59.46 -12.04 -6.38
N VAL A 137 58.75 -12.59 -7.36
CA VAL A 137 57.55 -12.00 -7.96
C VAL A 137 56.35 -12.88 -7.60
N GLN A 138 55.34 -12.31 -6.95
CA GLN A 138 54.10 -13.02 -6.66
C GLN A 138 53.12 -12.81 -7.82
N LEU A 139 52.58 -13.90 -8.39
CA LEU A 139 51.52 -13.88 -9.38
C LEU A 139 50.21 -14.37 -8.75
N PHE A 140 49.19 -13.52 -8.79
CA PHE A 140 47.80 -13.88 -8.52
C PHE A 140 47.05 -14.05 -9.82
N VAL A 141 46.30 -15.14 -9.94
CA VAL A 141 45.49 -15.45 -11.12
C VAL A 141 44.02 -15.45 -10.73
N GLY A 142 43.24 -14.65 -11.44
CA GLY A 142 41.78 -14.63 -11.32
C GLY A 142 41.08 -15.30 -12.50
N VAL A 143 39.85 -15.74 -12.29
CA VAL A 143 38.91 -16.16 -13.35
C VAL A 143 37.64 -15.32 -13.20
N VAL A 144 37.13 -14.86 -14.33
CA VAL A 144 36.00 -13.95 -14.42
C VAL A 144 35.07 -14.41 -15.54
N SER A 145 33.77 -14.17 -15.36
CA SER A 145 32.75 -14.54 -16.35
C SER A 145 31.71 -13.44 -16.51
N GLN A 146 31.06 -13.38 -17.68
CA GLN A 146 30.00 -12.41 -17.91
C GLN A 146 28.72 -12.80 -17.14
N PRO A 147 28.16 -11.95 -16.26
CA PRO A 147 26.89 -12.24 -15.61
C PRO A 147 25.73 -12.27 -16.61
N VAL A 148 24.74 -13.11 -16.36
CA VAL A 148 23.54 -13.23 -17.20
C VAL A 148 22.32 -12.85 -16.39
N ILE A 149 21.47 -12.00 -16.98
CA ILE A 149 20.20 -11.58 -16.38
C ILE A 149 19.05 -12.32 -17.08
N SER A 150 18.12 -12.82 -16.28
CA SER A 150 16.88 -13.45 -16.72
C SER A 150 15.68 -12.90 -15.94
N ILE A 151 14.49 -12.93 -16.54
CA ILE A 151 13.24 -12.52 -15.90
C ILE A 151 12.63 -13.75 -15.22
N GLY A 152 12.50 -13.71 -13.90
CA GLY A 152 11.95 -14.78 -13.08
C GLY A 152 10.42 -14.79 -12.95
N GLY A 153 9.75 -13.75 -13.45
CA GLY A 153 8.29 -13.59 -13.37
C GLY A 153 7.90 -12.28 -12.66
N THR A 154 6.75 -12.28 -12.00
CA THR A 154 6.22 -11.13 -11.27
C THR A 154 5.94 -11.48 -9.82
N LYS A 155 6.21 -10.55 -8.90
CA LYS A 155 5.91 -10.68 -7.47
C LYS A 155 5.26 -9.40 -6.97
N GLY A 156 4.00 -9.48 -6.54
CA GLY A 156 3.21 -8.30 -6.20
C GLY A 156 3.02 -7.38 -7.40
N TRP A 157 3.47 -6.13 -7.27
CA TRP A 157 3.42 -5.11 -8.33
C TRP A 157 4.72 -4.97 -9.14
N GLY A 158 5.73 -5.79 -8.84
CA GLY A 158 7.05 -5.73 -9.47
C GLY A 158 7.40 -6.94 -10.34
N VAL A 159 8.46 -6.79 -11.11
CA VAL A 159 9.08 -7.84 -11.93
C VAL A 159 10.29 -8.40 -11.17
N VAL A 160 10.40 -9.72 -11.10
CA VAL A 160 11.54 -10.39 -10.48
C VAL A 160 12.63 -10.58 -11.52
N LEU A 161 13.80 -10.01 -11.27
CA LEU A 161 15.01 -10.20 -12.06
C LEU A 161 15.95 -11.16 -11.33
N LYS A 162 16.51 -12.11 -12.06
CA LYS A 162 17.51 -13.07 -11.59
C LYS A 162 18.81 -12.83 -12.34
N CYS A 163 19.89 -12.60 -11.60
CA CYS A 163 21.24 -12.56 -12.15
C CYS A 163 22.01 -13.79 -11.70
N GLU A 164 22.76 -14.41 -12.62
CA GLU A 164 23.58 -15.58 -12.37
C GLU A 164 24.92 -15.45 -13.09
N SER A 165 26.01 -15.83 -12.43
CA SER A 165 27.35 -15.84 -13.01
C SER A 165 28.21 -16.93 -12.35
N GLY A 166 28.89 -17.76 -13.15
CA GLY A 166 29.70 -18.89 -12.68
C GLY A 166 31.16 -18.80 -13.14
N GLY A 167 32.04 -19.63 -12.59
CA GLY A 167 33.45 -19.68 -13.00
C GLY A 167 34.32 -18.55 -12.45
N TRP A 168 34.08 -18.10 -11.22
CA TRP A 168 34.85 -17.01 -10.61
C TRP A 168 35.91 -17.51 -9.63
N PHE A 169 37.09 -16.91 -9.66
CA PHE A 169 38.11 -17.07 -8.61
C PHE A 169 38.97 -15.82 -8.54
N PRO A 170 39.27 -15.22 -7.37
CA PRO A 170 38.76 -15.55 -6.03
C PRO A 170 37.26 -15.25 -5.88
N LYS A 171 36.72 -15.37 -4.66
CA LYS A 171 35.29 -15.21 -4.38
C LYS A 171 34.79 -13.82 -4.84
N PRO A 172 33.74 -13.74 -5.67
CA PRO A 172 33.17 -12.46 -6.08
C PRO A 172 32.05 -11.98 -5.15
N GLU A 173 31.68 -10.70 -5.31
CA GLU A 173 30.51 -10.06 -4.70
C GLU A 173 29.52 -9.64 -5.79
N MET A 174 28.21 -9.67 -5.50
CA MET A 174 27.14 -9.39 -6.48
C MET A 174 26.13 -8.38 -5.96
N GLU A 175 25.86 -7.37 -6.77
CA GLU A 175 24.94 -6.26 -6.48
C GLU A 175 24.05 -5.94 -7.68
N TRP A 176 22.88 -5.39 -7.37
CA TRP A 176 21.95 -4.85 -8.35
C TRP A 176 21.97 -3.33 -8.29
N LEU A 177 21.96 -2.69 -9.44
CA LEU A 177 21.93 -1.24 -9.56
C LEU A 177 20.74 -0.80 -10.42
N ASP A 178 20.19 0.36 -10.09
CA ASP A 178 19.25 1.07 -10.95
C ASP A 178 19.94 1.77 -12.13
N SER A 179 19.19 2.56 -12.88
CA SER A 179 19.69 3.31 -14.03
C SER A 179 20.68 4.43 -13.68
N SER A 180 20.65 4.94 -12.44
CA SER A 180 21.59 5.95 -11.92
C SER A 180 22.86 5.33 -11.31
N GLY A 181 22.90 4.01 -11.14
CA GLY A 181 24.01 3.33 -10.48
C GLY A 181 23.86 3.21 -8.97
N THR A 182 22.67 3.45 -8.41
CA THR A 182 22.38 3.27 -6.99
C THR A 182 22.04 1.82 -6.69
N ILE A 183 22.55 1.29 -5.58
CA ILE A 183 22.33 -0.10 -5.17
C ILE A 183 20.86 -0.32 -4.82
N LEU A 184 20.27 -1.35 -5.42
CA LEU A 184 18.90 -1.78 -5.18
C LEU A 184 18.81 -2.78 -4.02
N PRO A 185 17.77 -2.69 -3.17
CA PRO A 185 17.52 -3.67 -2.12
C PRO A 185 17.06 -4.99 -2.75
N ALA A 186 17.95 -5.99 -2.73
CA ALA A 186 17.66 -7.32 -3.26
C ALA A 186 16.70 -8.13 -2.35
N ASP A 187 16.08 -9.17 -2.90
CA ASP A 187 15.11 -10.02 -2.18
C ASP A 187 15.77 -10.92 -1.10
N GLY A 188 17.09 -10.86 -0.97
CA GLY A 188 17.90 -11.61 -0.03
C GLY A 188 19.40 -11.43 -0.26
N ALA A 189 20.20 -12.16 0.52
CA ALA A 189 21.64 -12.29 0.31
C ALA A 189 21.95 -13.03 -1.01
N PRO A 190 23.12 -12.81 -1.63
CA PRO A 190 23.49 -13.57 -2.82
C PRO A 190 23.71 -15.05 -2.45
N GLU A 191 23.14 -15.94 -3.26
CA GLU A 191 23.43 -17.38 -3.21
C GLU A 191 24.84 -17.60 -3.79
N ILE A 192 25.74 -18.18 -3.00
CA ILE A 192 27.12 -18.47 -3.42
C ILE A 192 27.36 -19.96 -3.28
N TYR A 193 27.79 -20.61 -4.35
CA TYR A 193 28.12 -22.04 -4.38
C TYR A 193 29.38 -22.27 -5.21
N ARG A 194 29.99 -23.45 -5.08
CA ARG A 194 31.14 -23.88 -5.88
C ARG A 194 30.66 -24.80 -7.00
N ASP A 195 31.22 -24.66 -8.19
CA ASP A 195 30.96 -25.56 -9.32
C ASP A 195 31.87 -26.81 -9.27
N SER A 196 31.80 -27.65 -10.31
CA SER A 196 32.58 -28.88 -10.41
C SER A 196 34.10 -28.66 -10.49
N GLU A 197 34.53 -27.47 -10.89
CA GLU A 197 35.94 -27.08 -10.99
C GLU A 197 36.41 -26.31 -9.74
N ASP A 198 35.60 -26.32 -8.68
CA ASP A 198 35.81 -25.58 -7.43
C ASP A 198 35.89 -24.05 -7.62
N LEU A 199 35.28 -23.52 -8.69
CA LEU A 199 35.15 -22.08 -8.93
C LEU A 199 33.84 -21.57 -8.32
N TYR A 200 33.81 -20.28 -7.97
CA TYR A 200 32.64 -19.65 -7.39
C TYR A 200 31.59 -19.35 -8.44
N ALA A 201 30.36 -19.70 -8.12
CA ALA A 201 29.16 -19.28 -8.82
C ALA A 201 28.26 -18.50 -7.86
N VAL A 202 27.67 -17.43 -8.39
CA VAL A 202 26.86 -16.48 -7.65
C VAL A 202 25.53 -16.26 -8.34
N ARG A 203 24.46 -16.17 -7.54
CA ARG A 203 23.11 -15.88 -8.01
C ARG A 203 22.42 -14.91 -7.06
N ARG A 204 21.68 -13.95 -7.60
CA ARG A 204 20.88 -13.03 -6.79
C ARG A 204 19.62 -12.57 -7.50
N HIS A 205 18.55 -12.42 -6.72
CA HIS A 205 17.24 -11.96 -7.18
C HIS A 205 16.93 -10.55 -6.67
N VAL A 206 16.22 -9.76 -7.47
CA VAL A 206 15.67 -8.46 -7.07
C VAL A 206 14.27 -8.28 -7.65
N THR A 207 13.33 -7.80 -6.85
CA THR A 207 12.02 -7.36 -7.33
C THR A 207 12.06 -5.86 -7.64
N VAL A 208 11.82 -5.49 -8.90
CA VAL A 208 11.86 -4.08 -9.36
C VAL A 208 10.48 -3.59 -9.78
N ASN A 209 10.18 -2.34 -9.44
CA ASN A 209 8.98 -1.65 -9.91
C ASN A 209 9.26 -0.89 -11.20
N LYS A 210 8.19 -0.47 -11.89
CA LYS A 210 8.30 0.33 -13.10
C LYS A 210 8.96 1.69 -12.79
N THR A 211 9.98 2.03 -13.56
CA THR A 211 10.65 3.34 -13.57
C THR A 211 10.46 4.01 -14.93
N ASP A 212 11.01 5.21 -15.08
CA ASP A 212 11.05 5.98 -16.33
C ASP A 212 11.94 5.31 -17.40
N THR A 213 13.04 4.68 -17.00
CA THR A 213 13.98 4.02 -17.92
C THR A 213 13.82 2.51 -17.99
N ASN A 214 13.29 1.88 -16.93
CA ASN A 214 13.22 0.42 -16.76
C ASN A 214 14.56 -0.29 -17.06
N ARG A 215 15.68 0.36 -16.75
CA ARG A 215 17.04 -0.19 -16.93
C ARG A 215 17.64 -0.58 -15.60
N PHE A 216 18.16 -1.80 -15.54
CA PHE A 216 18.76 -2.37 -14.35
C PHE A 216 20.10 -3.01 -14.69
N THR A 217 21.05 -2.96 -13.77
CA THR A 217 22.39 -3.49 -13.97
C THR A 217 22.68 -4.54 -12.89
N CYS A 218 23.13 -5.71 -13.30
CA CYS A 218 23.76 -6.67 -12.39
C CYS A 218 25.27 -6.45 -12.45
N ARG A 219 25.88 -6.22 -11.28
CA ARG A 219 27.31 -5.97 -11.11
C ARG A 219 27.94 -7.08 -10.29
N VAL A 220 29.01 -7.67 -10.80
CA VAL A 220 29.80 -8.71 -10.12
C VAL A 220 31.25 -8.24 -10.01
N GLN A 221 31.78 -8.16 -8.80
CA GLN A 221 33.09 -7.61 -8.51
C GLN A 221 33.99 -8.60 -7.76
N GLN A 222 35.30 -8.53 -8.00
CA GLN A 222 36.32 -9.23 -7.24
C GLN A 222 37.27 -8.21 -6.62
N PRO A 223 37.05 -7.84 -5.35
CA PRO A 223 37.84 -6.81 -4.68
C PRO A 223 39.34 -7.13 -4.62
N GLU A 224 39.69 -8.40 -4.41
CA GLU A 224 41.08 -8.86 -4.28
C GLU A 224 41.94 -8.60 -5.52
N ILE A 225 41.34 -8.62 -6.71
CA ILE A 225 42.03 -8.37 -7.98
C ILE A 225 41.55 -7.10 -8.69
N ASN A 226 40.71 -6.30 -8.01
CA ASN A 226 40.09 -5.09 -8.52
C ASN A 226 39.42 -5.26 -9.90
N HIS A 227 38.72 -6.38 -10.10
CA HIS A 227 38.03 -6.68 -11.35
C HIS A 227 36.51 -6.54 -11.23
N LEU A 228 35.87 -6.12 -12.32
CA LEU A 228 34.43 -5.85 -12.38
C LEU A 228 33.83 -6.33 -13.70
N LYS A 229 32.66 -6.99 -13.63
CA LYS A 229 31.80 -7.27 -14.79
C LYS A 229 30.37 -6.81 -14.52
N GLU A 230 29.75 -6.27 -15.57
CA GLU A 230 28.38 -5.78 -15.52
C GLU A 230 27.57 -6.26 -16.72
N THR A 231 26.30 -6.58 -16.49
CA THR A 231 25.31 -6.80 -17.54
C THR A 231 24.10 -5.91 -17.27
N LYS A 232 23.56 -5.30 -18.33
CA LYS A 232 22.42 -4.41 -18.26
C LYS A 232 21.21 -5.04 -18.93
N ILE A 233 20.05 -4.89 -18.33
CA ILE A 233 18.76 -5.28 -18.91
C ILE A 233 17.84 -4.07 -19.00
N HIS A 234 17.05 -4.01 -20.07
CA HIS A 234 15.89 -3.14 -20.15
C HIS A 234 14.63 -3.99 -20.08
N VAL A 235 13.75 -3.69 -19.12
CA VAL A 235 12.48 -4.39 -18.91
C VAL A 235 11.39 -3.62 -19.63
N SER A 236 10.69 -4.25 -20.57
CA SER A 236 9.59 -3.60 -21.29
C SER A 236 8.45 -3.23 -20.32
N ASP A 237 7.82 -2.08 -20.54
CA ASP A 237 6.67 -1.58 -19.80
C ASP A 237 5.54 -2.60 -19.65
N ASP A 238 5.33 -3.45 -20.67
CA ASP A 238 4.27 -4.46 -20.69
C ASP A 238 4.51 -5.64 -19.74
N MET A 239 5.75 -5.81 -19.26
CA MET A 239 6.11 -6.85 -18.29
C MET A 239 5.66 -6.51 -16.87
N PHE A 240 5.40 -5.23 -16.59
CA PHE A 240 4.98 -4.79 -15.27
C PHE A 240 3.47 -5.00 -15.07
N PRO A 241 3.03 -5.54 -13.92
CA PRO A 241 1.61 -5.69 -13.60
C PRO A 241 0.86 -4.35 -13.74
N LYS A 242 -0.21 -4.35 -14.54
CA LYS A 242 -1.03 -3.14 -14.74
C LYS A 242 -1.85 -2.86 -13.48
N SER A 243 -1.68 -1.65 -12.93
CA SER A 243 -2.47 -1.17 -11.80
C SER A 243 -3.97 -1.17 -12.15
N GLN A 244 -4.77 -1.89 -11.37
CA GLN A 244 -6.23 -1.93 -11.50
C GLN A 244 -6.93 -0.81 -10.72
N VAL A 245 -6.15 0.11 -10.11
CA VAL A 245 -6.67 1.17 -9.24
C VAL A 245 -7.67 2.06 -9.97
N GLY A 246 -7.41 2.40 -11.24
CA GLY A 246 -8.34 3.19 -12.06
C GLY A 246 -9.71 2.50 -12.26
N LEU A 247 -9.71 1.19 -12.45
CA LEU A 247 -10.95 0.41 -12.59
C LEU A 247 -11.71 0.32 -11.26
N ILE A 248 -11.00 0.12 -10.15
CA ILE A 248 -11.61 0.09 -8.80
C ILE A 248 -12.24 1.45 -8.45
N ILE A 249 -11.54 2.55 -8.73
CA ILE A 249 -12.06 3.91 -8.52
C ILE A 249 -13.28 4.15 -9.40
N GLY A 250 -13.22 3.77 -10.68
CA GLY A 250 -14.34 3.91 -11.61
C GLY A 250 -15.59 3.15 -11.16
N LEU A 251 -15.43 1.90 -10.71
CA LEU A 251 -16.53 1.09 -10.18
C LEU A 251 -17.10 1.66 -8.87
N SER A 252 -16.23 2.18 -8.00
CA SER A 252 -16.64 2.81 -6.74
C SER A 252 -17.49 4.06 -6.97
N ILE A 253 -17.11 4.90 -7.94
CA ILE A 253 -17.88 6.09 -8.33
C ILE A 253 -19.23 5.67 -8.94
N LEU A 254 -19.24 4.68 -9.83
CA LEU A 254 -20.47 4.17 -10.44
C LEU A 254 -21.45 3.66 -9.37
N LEU A 255 -20.97 2.89 -8.40
CA LEU A 255 -21.79 2.39 -7.31
C LEU A 255 -22.38 3.54 -6.47
N ALA A 256 -21.57 4.55 -6.14
CA ALA A 256 -22.03 5.72 -5.39
C ALA A 256 -23.15 6.47 -6.14
N VAL A 257 -23.02 6.64 -7.46
CA VAL A 257 -24.06 7.26 -8.30
C VAL A 257 -25.34 6.44 -8.29
N VAL A 258 -25.25 5.12 -8.42
CA VAL A 258 -26.43 4.23 -8.37
C VAL A 258 -27.14 4.33 -7.03
N VAL A 259 -26.39 4.38 -5.92
CA VAL A 259 -26.97 4.56 -4.57
C VAL A 259 -27.64 5.93 -4.43
N LEU A 260 -27.04 7.00 -4.95
CA LEU A 260 -27.64 8.33 -4.95
C LEU A 260 -28.94 8.39 -5.78
N VAL A 261 -28.96 7.78 -6.96
CA VAL A 261 -30.16 7.71 -7.79
C VAL A 261 -31.25 6.86 -7.12
N ALA A 262 -30.89 5.72 -6.56
CA ALA A 262 -31.82 4.85 -5.84
C ALA A 262 -32.40 5.55 -4.61
N SER A 263 -31.57 6.23 -3.81
CA SER A 263 -32.03 6.99 -2.64
C SER A 263 -32.93 8.16 -3.02
N ALA A 264 -32.60 8.90 -4.09
CA ALA A 264 -33.47 9.95 -4.63
C ALA A 264 -34.81 9.37 -5.15
N GLY A 265 -34.78 8.21 -5.80
CA GLY A 265 -35.96 7.47 -6.24
C GLY A 265 -36.86 7.04 -5.07
N VAL A 266 -36.27 6.44 -4.03
CA VAL A 266 -36.97 6.07 -2.79
C VAL A 266 -37.53 7.30 -2.09
N TYR A 267 -36.78 8.40 -2.02
CA TYR A 267 -37.25 9.67 -1.44
C TYR A 267 -38.47 10.20 -2.20
N LYS A 268 -38.40 10.28 -3.53
CA LYS A 268 -39.53 10.70 -4.38
C LYS A 268 -40.74 9.78 -4.20
N TRP A 269 -40.54 8.46 -4.17
CA TRP A 269 -41.61 7.49 -3.98
C TRP A 269 -42.26 7.63 -2.59
N ARG A 270 -41.47 7.72 -1.52
CA ARG A 270 -41.97 7.96 -0.16
C ARG A 270 -42.78 9.25 -0.07
N LYS A 271 -42.28 10.35 -0.62
CA LYS A 271 -42.99 11.63 -0.67
C LYS A 271 -44.34 11.49 -1.39
N HIS A 272 -44.35 10.87 -2.56
CA HIS A 272 -45.58 10.65 -3.33
C HIS A 272 -46.60 9.77 -2.60
N VAL A 273 -46.15 8.68 -1.95
CA VAL A 273 -47.01 7.79 -1.16
C VAL A 273 -47.61 8.54 0.04
N ILE A 274 -46.83 9.35 0.75
CA ILE A 274 -47.32 10.16 1.88
C ILE A 274 -48.34 11.19 1.40
N GLU A 275 -48.06 11.94 0.33
CA GLU A 275 -49.00 12.91 -0.25
C GLU A 275 -50.30 12.24 -0.73
N LYS A 276 -50.21 11.04 -1.31
CA LYS A 276 -51.39 10.26 -1.71
C LYS A 276 -52.21 9.84 -0.49
N ARG A 277 -51.58 9.29 0.55
CA ARG A 277 -52.26 8.90 1.80
C ARG A 277 -52.91 10.10 2.51
N PHE A 278 -52.24 11.26 2.54
CA PHE A 278 -52.81 12.48 3.14
C PHE A 278 -54.07 12.94 2.40
N ARG A 279 -54.07 12.91 1.06
CA ARG A 279 -55.27 13.21 0.26
C ARG A 279 -56.41 12.21 0.52
N THR A 280 -56.11 10.92 0.59
CA THR A 280 -57.11 9.89 0.91
C THR A 280 -57.66 10.05 2.33
N MET A 281 -56.81 10.34 3.31
CA MET A 281 -57.23 10.58 4.69
C MET A 281 -58.12 11.83 4.80
N LYS A 282 -57.76 12.91 4.10
CA LYS A 282 -58.57 14.13 4.07
C LYS A 282 -59.97 13.87 3.50
N MET A 283 -60.05 13.15 2.38
CA MET A 283 -61.32 12.77 1.76
C MET A 283 -62.17 11.90 2.70
N PHE A 284 -61.56 10.95 3.39
CA PHE A 284 -62.27 10.08 4.34
C PHE A 284 -62.76 10.84 5.57
N HIS A 285 -61.99 11.80 6.07
CA HIS A 285 -62.39 12.68 7.17
C HIS A 285 -63.60 13.54 6.79
N GLU A 286 -63.58 14.18 5.62
CA GLU A 286 -64.70 14.97 5.08
C GLU A 286 -65.98 14.12 4.92
N LEU A 287 -65.83 12.84 4.53
CA LEU A 287 -66.93 11.88 4.43
C LEU A 287 -67.50 11.48 5.80
N LEU A 288 -66.65 11.22 6.79
CA LEU A 288 -67.07 10.88 8.14
C LEU A 288 -67.77 12.05 8.84
N GLU A 289 -67.24 13.26 8.69
CA GLU A 289 -67.84 14.47 9.24
C GLU A 289 -69.23 14.70 8.63
N ARG A 290 -69.34 14.60 7.30
CA ARG A 290 -70.63 14.68 6.61
C ARG A 290 -71.63 13.63 7.10
N HIS A 291 -71.17 12.37 7.26
CA HIS A 291 -72.04 11.31 7.76
C HIS A 291 -72.50 11.56 9.19
N SER A 292 -71.62 12.08 10.05
CA SER A 292 -71.96 12.49 11.42
C SER A 292 -73.01 13.59 11.45
N GLN A 293 -72.91 14.59 10.56
CA GLN A 293 -73.88 15.70 10.46
C GLN A 293 -75.26 15.18 10.05
N ILE A 294 -75.32 14.28 9.06
CA ILE A 294 -76.58 13.67 8.61
C ILE A 294 -77.21 12.84 9.74
N MET A 295 -76.40 12.00 10.41
CA MET A 295 -76.87 11.17 11.52
C MET A 295 -77.42 12.01 12.69
N PHE A 296 -76.80 13.15 13.01
CA PHE A 296 -77.31 14.06 14.04
C PHE A 296 -78.72 14.56 13.71
N VAL A 297 -78.93 15.01 12.47
CA VAL A 297 -80.23 15.54 12.01
C VAL A 297 -81.32 14.46 12.09
N ASP A 298 -80.98 13.22 11.77
CA ASP A 298 -81.89 12.08 11.82
C ASP A 298 -82.19 11.64 13.27
N ILE A 299 -81.17 11.59 14.14
CA ILE A 299 -81.32 11.18 15.55
C ILE A 299 -82.14 12.20 16.36
N HIS A 300 -81.90 13.49 16.16
CA HIS A 300 -82.53 14.56 16.95
C HIS A 300 -83.77 15.17 16.30
N LYS A 301 -84.37 14.49 15.32
CA LYS A 301 -85.53 14.97 14.55
C LYS A 301 -86.63 15.55 15.44
N ASP A 302 -87.07 14.80 16.46
CA ASP A 302 -88.19 15.20 17.31
C ASP A 302 -87.85 16.41 18.18
N ASP A 303 -86.62 16.49 18.69
CA ASP A 303 -86.13 17.62 19.49
C ASP A 303 -86.01 18.88 18.62
N LEU A 304 -85.48 18.74 17.40
CA LEU A 304 -85.30 19.82 16.44
C LEU A 304 -86.64 20.38 15.96
N ILE A 305 -87.66 19.53 15.79
CA ILE A 305 -89.04 19.98 15.47
C ILE A 305 -89.62 20.88 16.57
N GLN A 306 -89.21 20.68 17.83
CA GLN A 306 -89.73 21.44 18.97
C GLN A 306 -88.88 22.68 19.31
N SER A 307 -87.57 22.60 19.13
CA SER A 307 -86.60 23.58 19.64
C SER A 307 -86.16 24.63 18.61
N VAL A 308 -86.27 24.33 17.31
CA VAL A 308 -85.84 25.26 16.25
C VAL A 308 -86.80 26.44 16.13
N THR A 309 -86.26 27.66 16.14
CA THR A 309 -87.06 28.89 16.11
C THR A 309 -86.98 29.64 14.79
N MET A 310 -85.84 29.56 14.09
CA MET A 310 -85.58 30.22 12.81
C MET A 310 -85.90 29.34 11.58
N VAL A 311 -87.08 28.71 11.58
CA VAL A 311 -87.51 27.75 10.53
C VAL A 311 -87.55 28.39 9.14
N ILE A 312 -88.13 29.60 9.00
CA ILE A 312 -88.29 30.28 7.70
C ILE A 312 -86.94 30.71 7.08
N PRO A 313 -86.00 31.34 7.82
CA PRO A 313 -84.65 31.57 7.33
C PRO A 313 -83.93 30.29 6.90
N ILE A 314 -84.01 29.21 7.70
CA ILE A 314 -83.37 27.93 7.39
C ILE A 314 -83.96 27.35 6.09
N ALA A 315 -85.30 27.33 5.98
CA ALA A 315 -86.00 26.84 4.79
C ALA A 315 -85.65 27.65 3.53
N PHE A 316 -85.44 28.97 3.65
CA PHE A 316 -85.05 29.83 2.52
C PHE A 316 -83.69 29.47 1.95
N TYR A 317 -82.73 29.10 2.81
CA TYR A 317 -81.40 28.71 2.37
C TYR A 317 -81.35 27.29 1.77
N LEU A 318 -82.29 26.42 2.14
CA LEU A 318 -82.24 24.99 1.79
C LEU A 318 -83.19 24.58 0.67
N ILE A 319 -84.40 25.12 0.62
CA ILE A 319 -85.47 24.63 -0.26
C ILE A 319 -85.70 25.62 -1.41
N HIS A 320 -85.54 25.15 -2.65
CA HIS A 320 -85.76 25.98 -3.83
C HIS A 320 -87.20 25.86 -4.36
N SER A 321 -87.90 26.99 -4.38
CA SER A 321 -89.22 27.26 -4.99
C SER A 321 -90.43 26.56 -4.37
N ASP A 322 -90.67 25.28 -4.63
CA ASP A 322 -92.05 24.74 -4.50
C ASP A 322 -92.38 24.30 -3.07
N GLY A 323 -91.44 23.66 -2.37
CA GLY A 323 -91.62 23.29 -0.96
C GLY A 323 -91.56 24.48 0.02
N TYR A 324 -90.87 25.57 -0.37
CA TYR A 324 -90.72 26.75 0.49
C TYR A 324 -92.05 27.50 0.68
N SER A 325 -92.87 27.61 -0.37
CA SER A 325 -94.18 28.26 -0.27
C SER A 325 -95.13 27.55 0.69
N GLU A 326 -95.07 26.22 0.75
CA GLU A 326 -95.90 25.41 1.64
C GLU A 326 -95.44 25.54 3.11
N ILE A 327 -94.13 25.48 3.33
CA ILE A 327 -93.52 25.74 4.65
C ILE A 327 -93.88 27.15 5.13
N HIS A 328 -93.79 28.18 4.27
CA HIS A 328 -94.11 29.55 4.65
C HIS A 328 -95.61 29.78 4.93
N ALA A 329 -96.50 29.01 4.30
CA ALA A 329 -97.95 29.11 4.49
C ALA A 329 -98.48 28.44 5.76
N ALA A 330 -97.69 27.56 6.40
CA ALA A 330 -98.11 26.84 7.60
C ALA A 330 -98.28 27.76 8.82
N THR A 331 -99.33 27.50 9.60
CA THR A 331 -99.84 28.40 10.65
C THR A 331 -99.06 28.33 11.96
N THR A 332 -98.35 27.24 12.23
CA THR A 332 -97.56 27.05 13.46
C THR A 332 -96.12 26.70 13.15
N ARG A 333 -95.18 27.13 14.01
CA ARG A 333 -93.74 26.82 13.86
C ARG A 333 -93.47 25.31 13.78
N LYS A 334 -94.23 24.52 14.52
CA LYS A 334 -94.13 23.07 14.53
C LYS A 334 -94.52 22.48 13.17
N ASP A 335 -95.59 22.99 12.56
CA ASP A 335 -96.02 22.57 11.22
C ASP A 335 -95.01 23.00 10.15
N GLN A 336 -94.47 24.22 10.26
CA GLN A 336 -93.39 24.71 9.39
C GLN A 336 -92.17 23.78 9.46
N MET A 337 -91.76 23.40 10.67
CA MET A 337 -90.60 22.54 10.87
C MET A 337 -90.84 21.09 10.44
N THR A 338 -92.08 20.60 10.60
CA THR A 338 -92.49 19.26 10.14
C THR A 338 -92.46 19.18 8.61
N LEU A 339 -93.00 20.18 7.92
CA LEU A 339 -92.95 20.27 6.46
C LEU A 339 -91.51 20.45 5.94
N LEU A 340 -90.68 21.23 6.65
CA LEU A 340 -89.26 21.35 6.32
C LEU A 340 -88.54 20.01 6.43
N TYR A 341 -88.76 19.25 7.51
CA TYR A 341 -88.19 17.92 7.66
C TYR A 341 -88.66 16.92 6.61
N GLN A 342 -89.93 16.97 6.24
CA GLN A 342 -90.45 16.13 5.15
C GLN A 342 -89.75 16.46 3.83
N ALA A 343 -89.55 17.74 3.52
CA ALA A 343 -88.78 18.16 2.35
C ALA A 343 -87.30 17.72 2.42
N LEU A 344 -86.69 17.68 3.62
CA LEU A 344 -85.33 17.15 3.82
C LEU A 344 -85.23 15.63 3.64
N GLU A 345 -86.30 14.89 3.90
CA GLU A 345 -86.36 13.42 3.69
C GLU A 345 -86.67 13.04 2.24
N GLU A 346 -87.50 13.83 1.56
CA GLU A 346 -87.83 13.66 0.14
C GLU A 346 -86.69 14.10 -0.78
N ALA A 347 -85.75 14.92 -0.28
CA ALA A 347 -84.57 15.29 -1.03
C ALA A 347 -83.70 14.06 -1.34
N GLU A 348 -83.54 13.73 -2.63
CA GLU A 348 -82.65 12.65 -3.08
C GLU A 348 -81.17 12.94 -2.74
N ASP A 349 -80.82 14.20 -2.49
CA ASP A 349 -79.46 14.62 -2.15
C ASP A 349 -79.23 14.62 -0.63
N SER A 350 -78.48 13.63 -0.15
CA SER A 350 -77.98 13.54 1.23
C SER A 350 -77.21 14.77 1.72
N MET A 351 -76.73 15.62 0.79
CA MET A 351 -76.04 16.88 1.11
C MET A 351 -76.98 17.91 1.75
N VAL A 352 -78.28 17.87 1.45
CA VAL A 352 -79.26 18.83 1.99
C VAL A 352 -79.41 18.69 3.51
N LYS A 353 -79.30 17.47 4.06
CA LYS A 353 -79.30 17.25 5.52
C LYS A 353 -78.03 17.75 6.20
N SER A 354 -76.87 17.57 5.56
CA SER A 354 -75.59 18.11 6.04
C SER A 354 -75.59 19.64 5.99
N ASP A 355 -76.14 20.25 4.94
CA ASP A 355 -76.29 21.71 4.85
C ASP A 355 -77.31 22.23 5.86
N PHE A 356 -78.41 21.50 6.12
CA PHE A 356 -79.35 21.83 7.18
C PHE A 356 -78.66 21.85 8.55
N TYR A 357 -77.84 20.83 8.87
CA TYR A 357 -77.02 20.82 10.08
C TYR A 357 -76.10 22.04 10.17
N ARG A 358 -75.40 22.39 9.07
CA ARG A 358 -74.47 23.54 9.05
C ARG A 358 -75.19 24.87 9.25
N ILE A 359 -76.30 25.08 8.55
CA ILE A 359 -77.12 26.30 8.67
C ILE A 359 -77.74 26.38 10.08
N LEU A 360 -78.15 25.26 10.64
CA LEU A 360 -78.65 25.19 12.01
C LEU A 360 -77.56 25.53 13.02
N LEU A 361 -76.33 25.04 12.84
CA LEU A 361 -75.19 25.38 13.69
C LEU A 361 -74.86 26.89 13.65
N ASP A 362 -74.98 27.52 12.47
CA ASP A 362 -74.70 28.94 12.29
C ASP A 362 -75.82 29.84 12.84
N LEU A 363 -77.08 29.45 12.67
CA LEU A 363 -78.24 30.26 13.05
C LEU A 363 -78.68 29.99 14.50
N GLU A 364 -78.63 28.74 14.96
CA GLU A 364 -79.10 28.33 16.29
C GLU A 364 -78.11 27.37 16.99
N PRO A 365 -76.88 27.82 17.30
CA PRO A 365 -75.83 26.97 17.85
C PRO A 365 -76.20 26.29 19.17
N ASP A 366 -77.04 26.94 20.00
CA ASP A 366 -77.48 26.40 21.28
C ASP A 366 -78.32 25.11 21.12
N VAL A 367 -79.10 25.04 20.05
CA VAL A 367 -79.95 23.88 19.73
C VAL A 367 -79.09 22.68 19.31
N VAL A 368 -77.98 22.94 18.61
CA VAL A 368 -77.05 21.89 18.17
C VAL A 368 -76.14 21.42 19.30
N ASN A 369 -75.61 22.34 20.11
CA ASN A 369 -74.67 22.01 21.18
C ASN A 369 -75.36 21.39 22.41
N HIS A 370 -76.65 21.63 22.61
CA HIS A 370 -77.42 21.14 23.75
C HIS A 370 -78.82 20.63 23.34
N PRO A 371 -78.91 19.55 22.54
CA PRO A 371 -80.18 19.02 22.06
C PRO A 371 -81.07 18.62 23.25
N GLY A 372 -82.31 19.11 23.26
CA GLY A 372 -83.32 18.77 24.28
C GLY A 372 -83.31 19.59 25.57
N ARG A 373 -82.50 20.66 25.70
CA ARG A 373 -82.54 21.55 26.88
C ARG A 373 -83.42 22.78 26.64
N PRO A 374 -84.40 23.10 27.51
CA PRO A 374 -85.16 24.35 27.40
C PRO A 374 -84.23 25.57 27.57
N LYS A 375 -84.43 26.61 26.75
CA LYS A 375 -83.79 27.93 26.93
C LYS A 375 -84.37 28.59 28.18
N ASP A 376 -83.84 28.24 29.35
CA ASP A 376 -83.79 29.05 30.58
C ASP A 376 -83.23 28.18 31.71
N SER A 377 -81.91 28.23 31.91
CA SER A 377 -81.28 27.94 33.20
C SER A 377 -79.82 28.42 33.16
N ASP A 378 -79.59 29.58 33.77
CA ASP A 378 -78.28 30.03 34.21
C ASP A 378 -77.76 29.06 35.29
N GLU A 379 -76.72 28.26 35.01
CA GLU A 379 -75.72 27.86 36.00
C GLU A 379 -74.49 27.22 35.34
N GLU A 380 -73.33 27.74 35.73
CA GLU A 380 -72.00 27.53 35.17
C GLU A 380 -71.31 26.29 35.78
N ASP A 381 -70.37 25.73 35.01
CA ASP A 381 -69.17 25.00 35.43
C ASP A 381 -69.24 23.88 36.48
N LEU A 382 -69.32 22.64 36.02
CA LEU A 382 -68.73 21.51 36.76
C LEU A 382 -68.39 20.28 35.89
N TYR A 383 -67.60 20.39 34.81
CA TYR A 383 -67.03 19.17 34.16
C TYR A 383 -65.76 19.45 33.33
N LEU A 384 -64.87 20.34 33.79
CA LEU A 384 -63.57 20.59 33.12
C LEU A 384 -62.34 20.32 33.99
N ASP A 385 -62.46 19.48 35.03
CA ASP A 385 -61.31 19.13 35.89
C ASP A 385 -60.75 17.71 35.65
N GLU A 386 -61.44 16.86 34.86
CA GLU A 386 -60.98 15.48 34.61
C GLU A 386 -60.15 15.32 33.32
N LEU A 387 -60.25 16.25 32.37
CA LEU A 387 -59.47 16.24 31.12
C LEU A 387 -58.11 16.97 31.23
N VAL A 388 -57.96 17.88 32.20
CA VAL A 388 -56.72 18.66 32.39
C VAL A 388 -55.67 17.87 33.20
N GLN A 389 -56.08 16.90 34.03
CA GLN A 389 -55.14 16.15 34.88
C GLN A 389 -54.33 15.06 34.15
N ASN A 390 -54.75 14.60 32.97
CA ASN A 390 -54.08 13.53 32.22
C ASN A 390 -53.14 14.00 31.09
N LEU A 391 -53.17 15.29 30.73
CA LEU A 391 -52.30 15.87 29.71
C LEU A 391 -50.80 15.88 30.09
N PRO A 392 -50.41 16.17 31.35
CA PRO A 392 -48.99 16.18 31.75
C PRO A 392 -48.34 14.79 31.65
N GLY A 393 -49.07 13.73 32.00
CA GLY A 393 -48.55 12.35 32.01
C GLY A 393 -48.27 11.78 30.61
N GLN A 394 -49.06 12.17 29.61
CA GLN A 394 -48.82 11.78 28.21
C GLN A 394 -47.68 12.59 27.59
N LEU A 395 -47.57 13.88 27.92
CA LEU A 395 -46.48 14.73 27.45
C LEU A 395 -45.11 14.29 28.01
N GLU A 396 -45.09 13.80 29.25
CA GLU A 396 -43.87 13.30 29.91
C GLU A 396 -43.40 11.96 29.32
N LYS A 397 -44.32 11.06 28.94
CA LYS A 397 -43.98 9.82 28.22
C LYS A 397 -43.36 10.11 26.86
N ILE A 398 -43.87 11.11 26.14
CA ILE A 398 -43.33 11.52 24.83
C ILE A 398 -41.97 12.20 24.99
N ARG A 399 -41.75 13.00 26.05
CA ARG A 399 -40.41 13.56 26.37
C ARG A 399 -39.40 12.45 26.68
N LYS A 400 -39.76 11.51 27.55
CA LYS A 400 -38.89 10.38 27.91
C LYS A 400 -38.51 9.53 26.70
N HIS A 401 -39.46 9.27 25.80
CA HIS A 401 -39.18 8.51 24.58
C HIS A 401 -38.26 9.27 23.60
N ARG A 402 -38.44 10.59 23.49
CA ARG A 402 -37.57 11.46 22.69
C ARG A 402 -36.13 11.49 23.22
N ASP A 403 -35.95 11.53 24.53
CA ASP A 403 -34.63 11.59 25.16
C ASP A 403 -33.90 10.25 25.09
N ASP A 404 -34.61 9.11 25.22
CA ASP A 404 -34.07 7.77 24.97
C ASP A 404 -33.60 7.61 23.51
N LEU A 405 -34.37 8.16 22.55
CA LEU A 405 -34.00 8.12 21.14
C LEU A 405 -32.76 8.98 20.84
N LYS A 406 -32.62 10.14 21.51
CA LYS A 406 -31.43 10.99 21.38
C LYS A 406 -30.17 10.31 21.93
N GLU A 407 -30.29 9.61 23.06
CA GLU A 407 -29.14 8.90 23.66
C GLU A 407 -28.70 7.70 22.79
N LYS A 408 -29.66 6.99 22.18
CA LYS A 408 -29.37 5.94 21.20
C LYS A 408 -28.65 6.48 19.96
N LEU A 409 -29.04 7.67 19.49
CA LEU A 409 -28.38 8.33 18.35
C LEU A 409 -26.94 8.73 18.69
N ARG A 410 -26.71 9.30 19.89
CA ARG A 410 -25.36 9.68 20.37
C ARG A 410 -24.41 8.47 20.43
N LYS A 411 -24.88 7.34 20.95
CA LYS A 411 -24.08 6.09 21.00
C LYS A 411 -23.77 5.54 19.60
N ALA A 412 -24.71 5.65 18.67
CA ALA A 412 -24.46 5.26 17.28
C ALA A 412 -23.40 6.16 16.63
N GLU A 413 -23.45 7.47 16.86
CA GLU A 413 -22.43 8.41 16.36
C GLU A 413 -21.04 8.14 16.96
N GLU A 414 -20.93 7.84 18.25
CA GLU A 414 -19.66 7.47 18.89
C GLU A 414 -19.09 6.16 18.34
N THR A 415 -19.96 5.19 18.02
CA THR A 415 -19.56 3.92 17.40
C THR A 415 -19.07 4.11 15.96
N ILE A 416 -19.71 5.00 15.18
CA ILE A 416 -19.24 5.37 13.84
C ILE A 416 -17.90 6.09 13.92
N LYS A 417 -17.72 6.97 14.92
CA LYS A 417 -16.49 7.71 15.12
C LYS A 417 -15.32 6.79 15.49
N SER A 418 -15.52 5.81 16.38
CA SER A 418 -14.48 4.83 16.74
C SER A 418 -14.08 3.90 15.58
N LEU A 419 -15.03 3.55 14.71
CA LEU A 419 -14.75 2.80 13.48
C LEU A 419 -13.94 3.63 12.47
N SER A 420 -14.11 4.96 12.45
CA SER A 420 -13.32 5.85 11.58
C SER A 420 -11.89 6.07 12.07
N THR A 421 -11.63 6.06 13.39
CA THR A 421 -10.28 6.23 13.95
C THR A 421 -9.43 4.96 13.88
N SER A 422 -10.02 3.77 13.72
CA SER A 422 -9.28 2.51 13.60
C SER A 422 -8.71 2.25 12.19
N SER A 423 -9.06 3.07 11.19
CA SER A 423 -8.62 2.90 9.79
C SER A 423 -7.66 3.99 9.27
N GLY A 424 -7.21 4.89 10.14
CA GLY A 424 -6.33 6.01 9.77
C GLY A 424 -5.07 6.06 10.62
N GLY A 425 -4.04 5.31 10.25
CA GLY A 425 -2.74 5.37 10.90
C GLY A 425 -1.64 4.66 10.10
N GLN A 426 -1.02 5.39 9.17
CA GLN A 426 0.44 5.62 9.08
C GLN A 426 0.86 6.02 7.65
N HIS A 427 1.15 7.31 7.48
CA HIS A 427 2.34 7.75 6.76
C HIS A 427 2.55 9.25 7.05
N GLU A 428 3.53 9.58 7.89
CA GLU A 428 4.28 10.82 7.73
C GLU A 428 5.67 10.68 8.35
N THR A 429 6.68 11.08 7.55
CA THR A 429 8.10 10.97 7.83
C THR A 429 8.61 12.34 8.32
N GLN A 430 9.23 12.34 9.52
CA GLN A 430 10.30 13.17 10.13
C GLN A 430 10.83 14.43 9.37
N THR A 431 11.30 15.56 9.94
CA THR A 431 11.89 16.02 11.25
C THR A 431 12.17 17.57 11.11
N PRO A 432 12.85 18.37 12.00
CA PRO A 432 13.68 18.09 13.19
C PRO A 432 13.53 19.03 14.44
N SER A 433 14.03 18.62 15.62
CA SER A 433 15.11 19.30 16.40
C SER A 433 15.12 19.01 17.92
N GLN A 434 16.29 18.56 18.40
CA GLN A 434 17.04 18.87 19.65
C GLN A 434 16.56 18.47 21.08
N ASN A 435 17.42 17.65 21.69
CA ASN A 435 18.01 17.63 23.06
C ASN A 435 17.09 17.66 24.30
N GLU A 436 17.19 16.65 25.20
CA GLU A 436 18.12 16.55 26.35
C GLU A 436 17.87 15.27 27.20
N SER A 437 18.98 14.69 27.72
CA SER A 437 19.25 13.93 28.99
C SER A 437 18.10 13.36 29.86
N GLU A 438 18.15 12.27 30.63
CA GLU A 438 19.17 11.35 31.16
C GLU A 438 18.43 10.14 31.85
N ILE A 439 19.02 8.94 31.77
CA ILE A 439 19.06 7.78 32.72
C ILE A 439 17.91 7.55 33.75
N GLU A 440 17.28 6.35 33.73
CA GLU A 440 17.35 5.34 34.81
C GLU A 440 16.74 3.97 34.44
N GLU A 441 17.24 2.94 35.12
CA GLU A 441 17.14 1.48 34.94
C GLU A 441 15.84 0.80 35.44
N MET A 442 15.74 -0.51 35.11
CA MET A 442 14.91 -1.57 35.72
C MET A 442 13.40 -1.55 35.36
N GLU A 443 12.69 -2.66 35.14
CA GLU A 443 12.88 -4.05 35.52
C GLU A 443 12.02 -4.91 34.57
N ILE A 444 12.60 -5.95 33.95
CA ILE A 444 11.83 -6.97 33.24
C ILE A 444 11.20 -7.88 34.30
N LYS A 445 9.87 -7.75 34.50
CA LYS A 445 9.07 -8.78 35.18
C LYS A 445 8.08 -9.41 34.22
N SER A 446 8.23 -10.71 34.15
CA SER A 446 7.51 -11.70 33.39
C SER A 446 6.11 -11.99 33.96
N LEU A 447 5.30 -12.64 33.11
CA LEU A 447 4.05 -13.40 33.36
C LEU A 447 2.73 -12.64 33.17
N PRO A 448 1.62 -13.33 32.91
CA PRO A 448 1.43 -14.49 32.02
C PRO A 448 0.27 -14.26 31.03
N GLY A 449 0.26 -14.99 29.91
CA GLY A 449 -0.90 -15.03 29.01
C GLY A 449 -2.05 -15.85 29.61
N PRO A 450 -3.32 -15.50 29.33
CA PRO A 450 -4.42 -16.44 29.30
C PRO A 450 -4.58 -16.91 27.84
N GLY A 451 -4.57 -18.20 27.51
CA GLY A 451 -5.40 -19.22 28.15
C GLY A 451 -6.63 -19.43 27.26
N ARG A 452 -6.47 -20.31 26.25
CA ARG A 452 -7.60 -20.91 25.51
C ARG A 452 -8.59 -21.51 26.50
N LYS A 453 -9.86 -21.15 26.37
CA LYS A 453 -10.99 -22.01 26.74
C LYS A 453 -12.00 -22.07 25.60
N SER A 454 -12.02 -23.25 24.99
CA SER A 454 -13.16 -24.01 24.45
C SER A 454 -14.52 -23.30 24.27
N ALA A 455 -15.04 -23.36 23.04
CA ALA A 455 -16.47 -23.59 22.77
C ALA A 455 -16.85 -25.00 23.32
N PRO A 456 -18.05 -25.23 23.89
CA PRO A 456 -19.32 -25.02 23.19
C PRO A 456 -20.48 -24.51 24.08
N GLU A 457 -21.12 -23.42 23.65
CA GLU A 457 -22.54 -23.19 23.94
C GLU A 457 -23.09 -22.22 22.88
N MET A 458 -23.18 -22.75 21.66
CA MET A 458 -23.94 -22.18 20.56
C MET A 458 -24.63 -23.35 19.85
N GLU A 459 -25.49 -24.02 20.61
CA GLU A 459 -26.50 -24.94 20.09
C GLU A 459 -27.83 -24.72 20.83
N SER A 460 -28.24 -23.46 20.86
CA SER A 460 -29.55 -23.01 21.32
C SER A 460 -29.72 -21.59 20.83
N LEU A 461 -30.18 -21.43 19.59
CA LEU A 461 -30.79 -20.23 18.95
C LEU A 461 -30.56 -20.22 17.41
N LEU A 462 -30.49 -21.40 16.79
CA LEU A 462 -30.64 -21.62 15.35
C LEU A 462 -31.84 -22.55 15.09
N ASP A 463 -32.99 -22.22 15.69
CA ASP A 463 -34.24 -22.97 15.46
C ASP A 463 -35.51 -22.09 15.35
N GLU A 464 -35.37 -20.77 15.12
CA GLU A 464 -36.53 -19.88 14.95
C GLU A 464 -36.51 -18.95 13.74
N LEU A 465 -35.60 -19.15 12.77
CA LEU A 465 -35.63 -18.38 11.53
C LEU A 465 -35.29 -19.23 10.30
N GLU A 466 -36.10 -20.26 10.04
CA GLU A 466 -36.58 -20.57 8.68
C GLU A 466 -37.66 -21.67 8.71
N MET A 467 -38.73 -21.46 7.93
CA MET A 467 -39.97 -22.26 7.80
C MET A 467 -41.07 -21.92 8.83
N GLY A 468 -42.24 -21.41 8.47
CA GLY A 468 -42.81 -21.22 7.14
C GLY A 468 -44.10 -20.42 7.25
N GLY A 469 -44.13 -19.28 6.55
CA GLY A 469 -45.39 -18.68 6.13
C GLY A 469 -45.96 -19.47 4.97
N ARG A 470 -46.93 -20.35 5.24
CA ARG A 470 -47.88 -20.83 4.22
C ARG A 470 -49.12 -21.42 4.89
N VAL A 471 -50.22 -20.67 4.89
CA VAL A 471 -51.59 -21.18 5.05
C VAL A 471 -52.45 -20.30 4.13
N THR A 472 -52.59 -20.66 2.86
CA THR A 472 -53.71 -21.42 2.26
C THR A 472 -55.08 -20.80 2.55
N LEU A 473 -55.63 -20.19 1.50
CA LEU A 473 -57.06 -20.05 1.26
C LEU A 473 -57.75 -21.40 1.51
N ASP A 474 -58.81 -21.40 2.33
CA ASP A 474 -59.85 -22.40 2.22
C ASP A 474 -61.19 -21.69 2.04
N ASN A 475 -61.65 -21.76 0.80
CA ASN A 475 -63.05 -21.68 0.45
C ASN A 475 -63.56 -23.13 0.52
N ASN A 476 -64.65 -23.42 1.23
CA ASN A 476 -65.66 -24.35 0.71
C ASN A 476 -66.95 -24.55 1.53
N TYR A 477 -68.07 -24.44 0.77
CA TYR A 477 -69.41 -25.05 0.90
C TYR A 477 -70.27 -24.66 2.11
N MET A 478 -71.59 -24.44 2.03
CA MET A 478 -72.66 -24.59 1.02
C MET A 478 -73.80 -23.71 1.59
N LEU A 479 -74.57 -22.89 0.87
CA LEU A 479 -75.59 -23.17 -0.15
C LEU A 479 -76.16 -21.82 -0.62
#